data_AF-A0A1I0RU23-F1
#
_entry.id   AF-A0A1I0RU23-F1
#
_cell.length_a   1.000
_cell.length_b   1.000
_cell.length_c   1.000
_cell.angle_alpha   90.00
_cell.angle_beta   90.00
_cell.angle_gamma   90.00
#
_symmetry.space_group_name_H-M   'P 1'
#
loop_
_entity.id
_entity.type
_entity.pdbx_description
1 polymer ?
#
loop_
_entity_poly.entity_id
_entity_poly.type
_entity_poly.pdbx_seq_one_letter_code
_entity_poly.pdbx_strand_id
1 'polypeptide(L)'
;MTLTQVKENMLGEWSSIAPEIRPSSIKSADGLIKPFYLTRNFKYLPDDTFELEILNSVDALGKVPLAKMWLRGHIIWQGNHEIAPGAQQVQFVADEGYEVTPLLPAFADLLNKVATEGYDT
;
A
#
# COMPACT_ATOMS: atom_id res chain seq x y z
N MET A 1 13.35 -15.43 17.31
CA MET A 1 13.84 -14.06 17.04
C MET A 1 13.10 -13.14 18.00
N THR A 2 13.80 -12.27 18.72
CA THR A 2 13.18 -11.30 19.65
C THR A 2 12.63 -10.10 18.88
N LEU A 3 11.74 -9.31 19.49
CA LEU A 3 11.24 -8.07 18.87
C LEU A 3 12.39 -7.12 18.50
N THR A 4 13.38 -6.94 19.38
CA THR A 4 14.57 -6.12 19.10
C THR A 4 15.29 -6.59 17.83
N GLN A 5 15.53 -7.89 17.70
CA GLN A 5 16.17 -8.47 16.52
C GLN A 5 15.33 -8.27 15.25
N VAL A 6 13.99 -8.36 15.35
CA VAL A 6 13.10 -8.07 14.22
C VAL A 6 13.28 -6.62 13.77
N LYS A 7 13.22 -5.67 14.70
CA LYS A 7 13.37 -4.24 14.39
C LYS A 7 14.73 -3.94 13.75
N GLU A 8 15.81 -4.48 14.31
CA GLU A 8 17.17 -4.31 13.78
C GLU A 8 17.29 -4.86 12.35
N ASN A 9 16.75 -6.05 12.10
CA ASN A 9 16.81 -6.68 10.78
C ASN A 9 15.89 -6.01 9.74
N MET A 10 14.86 -5.28 10.17
CA MET A 10 13.94 -4.60 9.26
C MET A 10 14.49 -3.26 8.75
N LEU A 11 15.46 -2.65 9.45
CA LEU A 11 16.00 -1.33 9.08
C LEU A 11 16.46 -1.32 7.62
N GLY A 12 15.98 -0.32 6.88
CA GLY A 12 16.33 -0.14 5.48
C GLY A 12 15.13 -0.19 4.54
N GLU A 13 15.41 -0.50 3.28
CA GLU A 13 14.48 -0.37 2.16
C GLU A 13 14.11 -1.74 1.58
N TRP A 14 12.81 -1.93 1.37
CA TRP A 14 12.19 -3.16 0.90
C TRP A 14 11.33 -2.83 -0.31
N SER A 15 11.84 -3.18 -1.48
CA SER A 15 11.17 -2.94 -2.76
C SER A 15 10.60 -4.23 -3.34
N SER A 16 9.40 -4.15 -3.91
CA SER A 16 8.84 -5.26 -4.69
C SER A 16 9.76 -5.56 -5.88
N ILE A 17 10.09 -6.84 -6.07
CA ILE A 17 10.94 -7.30 -7.19
C ILE A 17 10.15 -7.48 -8.49
N ALA A 18 8.82 -7.45 -8.42
CA ALA A 18 7.90 -7.61 -9.55
C ALA A 18 6.54 -6.96 -9.21
N PRO A 19 5.67 -6.71 -10.21
CA PRO A 19 4.29 -6.34 -9.97
C PRO A 19 3.55 -7.39 -9.12
N GLU A 20 2.91 -6.91 -8.06
CA GLU A 20 2.07 -7.70 -7.18
C GLU A 20 0.64 -7.70 -7.70
N ILE A 21 -0.08 -8.81 -7.49
CA ILE A 21 -1.51 -8.92 -7.78
C ILE A 21 -2.29 -8.90 -6.48
N ARG A 22 -3.32 -8.04 -6.40
CA ARG A 22 -4.25 -8.00 -5.27
C ARG A 22 -5.68 -8.21 -5.75
N PRO A 23 -6.47 -9.09 -5.11
CA PRO A 23 -7.89 -9.16 -5.40
C PRO A 23 -8.55 -7.84 -5.00
N SER A 24 -9.50 -7.36 -5.81
CA SER A 24 -10.39 -6.27 -5.40
C SER A 24 -11.65 -6.83 -4.75
N SER A 25 -12.24 -6.05 -3.86
CA SER A 25 -13.60 -6.28 -3.38
C SER A 25 -14.67 -5.92 -4.42
N ILE A 26 -14.28 -5.20 -5.49
CA ILE A 26 -15.18 -4.70 -6.52
C ILE A 26 -15.33 -5.76 -7.62
N LYS A 27 -16.54 -6.29 -7.75
CA LYS A 27 -16.91 -7.17 -8.88
C LYS A 27 -17.41 -6.32 -10.04
N SER A 28 -17.05 -6.69 -11.27
CA SER A 28 -17.75 -6.16 -12.45
C SER A 28 -19.18 -6.69 -12.52
N ALA A 29 -20.00 -6.08 -13.39
CA ALA A 29 -21.41 -6.45 -13.56
C ALA A 29 -21.62 -7.93 -13.95
N ASP A 30 -20.63 -8.56 -14.57
CA ASP A 30 -20.58 -9.99 -14.91
C ASP A 30 -20.07 -10.89 -13.76
N GLY A 31 -19.82 -10.32 -12.58
CA GLY A 31 -19.37 -11.03 -11.39
C GLY A 31 -17.88 -11.29 -11.30
N LEU A 32 -17.08 -10.89 -12.31
CA LEU A 32 -15.63 -11.09 -12.30
C LEU A 32 -14.93 -10.15 -11.31
N ILE A 33 -13.92 -10.66 -10.61
CA ILE A 33 -13.05 -9.86 -9.76
C ILE A 33 -12.01 -9.19 -10.64
N LYS A 34 -11.96 -7.86 -10.63
CA LYS A 34 -10.89 -7.12 -11.31
C LYS A 34 -9.72 -6.93 -10.34
N PRO A 35 -8.56 -7.57 -10.54
CA PRO A 35 -7.44 -7.39 -9.64
C PRO A 35 -6.85 -5.98 -9.75
N PHE A 36 -6.15 -5.57 -8.71
CA PHE A 36 -5.23 -4.44 -8.72
C PHE A 36 -3.80 -4.94 -8.90
N TYR A 37 -3.02 -4.19 -9.68
CA TYR A 37 -1.59 -4.45 -9.86
C TYR A 37 -0.81 -3.32 -9.23
N LEU A 38 0.21 -3.65 -8.43
CA LEU A 38 1.02 -2.62 -7.78
C LEU A 38 2.46 -3.05 -7.52
N THR A 39 3.33 -2.08 -7.33
CA THR A 39 4.62 -2.28 -6.66
C THR A 39 4.67 -1.44 -5.39
N ARG A 40 5.51 -1.84 -4.44
CA ARG A 40 5.73 -1.15 -3.18
C ARG A 40 7.20 -0.85 -3.00
N ASN A 41 7.46 0.32 -2.42
CA ASN A 41 8.75 0.64 -1.84
C ASN A 41 8.54 1.03 -0.38
N PHE A 42 8.91 0.15 0.53
CA PHE A 42 8.72 0.32 1.96
C PHE A 42 10.06 0.59 2.63
N LYS A 43 10.11 1.62 3.46
CA LYS A 43 11.27 1.92 4.30
C LYS A 43 10.88 1.80 5.75
N TYR A 44 11.57 0.94 6.48
CA TYR A 44 11.50 0.91 7.93
C TYR A 44 12.64 1.75 8.48
N LEU A 45 12.27 2.73 9.31
CA LEU A 45 13.16 3.75 9.83
C LEU A 45 13.33 3.57 11.36
N PRO A 46 14.30 4.25 11.99
CA PRO A 46 14.38 4.31 13.44
C PRO A 46 13.07 4.80 14.10
N ASP A 47 12.96 4.56 15.40
CA ASP A 47 11.83 5.00 16.23
C ASP A 47 10.46 4.45 15.79
N ASP A 48 10.46 3.26 15.19
CA ASP A 48 9.27 2.57 14.68
C ASP A 48 8.51 3.40 13.63
N THR A 49 9.20 4.24 12.87
CA THR A 49 8.61 5.01 11.77
C THR A 49 8.73 4.28 10.43
N PHE A 50 7.88 4.64 9.47
CA PHE A 50 7.93 4.09 8.13
C PHE A 50 7.62 5.12 7.05
N GLU A 51 8.13 4.85 5.85
CA GLU A 51 7.66 5.44 4.60
C GLU A 51 7.23 4.32 3.65
N LEU A 52 6.15 4.54 2.91
CA LEU A 52 5.62 3.58 1.95
C LEU A 52 5.18 4.30 0.69
N GLU A 53 5.82 3.97 -0.43
CA GLU A 53 5.33 4.31 -1.76
C GLU A 53 4.63 3.10 -2.37
N ILE A 54 3.44 3.32 -2.96
CA ILE A 54 2.68 2.31 -3.71
C ILE A 54 2.43 2.87 -5.10
N LEU A 55 2.90 2.16 -6.14
CA LEU A 55 2.61 2.50 -7.53
C LEU A 55 1.59 1.51 -8.08
N ASN A 56 0.35 1.97 -8.29
CA ASN A 56 -0.69 1.16 -8.93
C ASN A 56 -0.57 1.23 -10.45
N SER A 57 -0.91 0.12 -11.11
CA SER A 57 -0.92 -0.01 -12.57
C SER A 57 -2.21 -0.67 -13.06
N VAL A 58 -2.60 -0.40 -14.30
CA VAL A 58 -3.80 -1.00 -14.91
C VAL A 58 -3.56 -2.35 -15.56
N ASP A 59 -2.29 -2.76 -15.72
CA ASP A 59 -1.89 -4.01 -16.37
C ASP A 59 -0.98 -4.87 -15.46
N ALA A 60 -1.01 -6.18 -15.71
CA ALA A 60 -0.28 -7.17 -14.92
C ALA A 60 1.24 -7.07 -15.02
N LEU A 61 1.77 -6.37 -16.03
CA LEU A 61 3.20 -6.17 -16.20
C LEU A 61 3.69 -4.85 -15.57
N GLY A 62 2.78 -4.04 -15.01
CA GLY A 62 3.11 -2.76 -14.38
C GLY A 62 3.59 -1.68 -15.36
N LYS A 63 3.18 -1.77 -16.64
CA LYS A 63 3.67 -0.86 -17.69
C LYS A 63 2.93 0.45 -17.77
N VAL A 64 1.68 0.49 -17.31
CA VAL A 64 0.81 1.66 -17.38
C VAL A 64 0.48 2.11 -15.96
N PRO A 65 1.25 3.08 -15.40
CA PRO A 65 1.01 3.64 -14.09
C PRO A 65 -0.35 4.34 -14.03
N LEU A 66 -1.12 4.03 -13.00
CA LEU A 66 -2.45 4.60 -12.76
C LEU A 66 -2.38 5.75 -11.75
N ALA A 67 -1.84 5.44 -10.57
CA ALA A 67 -1.77 6.35 -9.44
C ALA A 67 -0.65 5.93 -8.50
N LYS A 68 -0.06 6.91 -7.84
CA LYS A 68 0.94 6.72 -6.80
C LYS A 68 0.36 7.12 -5.46
N MET A 69 0.59 6.32 -4.44
CA MET A 69 0.27 6.66 -3.05
C MET A 69 1.57 6.74 -2.27
N TRP A 70 1.70 7.75 -1.43
CA TRP A 70 2.80 7.89 -0.50
C TRP A 70 2.25 8.03 0.91
N LEU A 71 2.77 7.23 1.83
CA LEU A 71 2.35 7.19 3.22
C LEU A 71 3.58 7.31 4.12
N ARG A 72 3.41 8.01 5.24
CA ARG A 72 4.42 8.12 6.28
C ARG A 72 3.76 8.13 7.65
N GLY A 73 4.41 7.48 8.62
CA GLY A 73 3.96 7.53 10.00
C GLY A 73 4.60 6.46 10.86
N HIS A 74 3.82 5.91 11.79
CA HIS A 74 4.32 5.06 12.88
C HIS A 74 3.81 3.62 12.82
N ILE A 75 4.62 2.70 13.36
CA ILE A 75 4.31 1.28 13.55
C ILE A 75 4.08 1.01 15.04
N ILE A 76 2.89 0.49 15.35
CA ILE A 76 2.54 0.07 16.71
C ILE A 76 2.66 -1.45 16.80
N TRP A 77 3.60 -1.92 17.61
CA TRP A 77 3.87 -3.35 17.82
C TRP A 77 2.91 -3.94 18.87
N GLN A 78 2.15 -4.96 18.47
CA GLN A 78 1.10 -5.58 19.31
C GLN A 78 1.51 -6.93 19.91
N GLY A 79 2.75 -7.35 19.69
CA GLY A 79 3.28 -8.63 20.15
C GLY A 79 3.12 -9.74 19.12
N ASN A 80 2.98 -10.98 19.59
CA ASN A 80 2.99 -12.16 18.70
C ASN A 80 1.72 -12.27 17.87
N HIS A 81 1.88 -12.69 16.62
CA HIS A 81 0.76 -12.95 15.72
C HIS A 81 0.09 -14.30 16.02
N GLU A 82 -1.25 -14.34 16.12
CA GLU A 82 -1.99 -15.54 16.56
C GLU A 82 -1.89 -16.73 15.59
N ILE A 83 -1.89 -16.47 14.28
CA ILE A 83 -1.90 -17.51 13.24
C ILE A 83 -0.54 -17.78 12.56
N ALA A 84 0.51 -17.04 12.94
CA ALA A 84 1.82 -17.12 12.30
C ALA A 84 2.93 -17.16 13.35
N PRO A 85 3.35 -18.37 13.80
CA PRO A 85 4.38 -18.52 14.80
C PRO A 85 5.68 -17.77 14.43
N GLY A 86 6.16 -16.94 15.36
CA GLY A 86 7.37 -16.13 15.17
C GLY A 86 7.14 -14.79 14.46
N ALA A 87 5.95 -14.52 13.93
CA ALA A 87 5.60 -13.20 13.39
C ALA A 87 5.11 -12.25 14.49
N GLN A 88 5.25 -10.95 14.23
CA GLN A 88 4.67 -9.90 15.08
C GLN A 88 3.37 -9.39 14.45
N GLN A 89 2.38 -9.12 15.29
CA GLN A 89 1.21 -8.34 14.93
C GLN A 89 1.57 -6.85 15.06
N VAL A 90 1.24 -6.08 14.03
CA VAL A 90 1.56 -4.66 13.93
C VAL A 90 0.39 -3.87 13.39
N GLN A 91 0.27 -2.63 13.81
CA GLN A 91 -0.60 -1.63 13.19
C GLN A 91 0.27 -0.55 12.54
N PHE A 92 -0.06 -0.19 11.30
CA PHE A 92 0.55 0.93 10.60
C PHE A 92 -0.40 2.12 10.69
N VAL A 93 0.10 3.25 11.16
CA VAL A 93 -0.65 4.50 11.28
C VAL A 93 0.03 5.52 10.37
N ALA A 94 -0.67 6.00 9.34
CA ALA A 94 -0.15 7.02 8.43
C ALA A 94 -0.51 8.43 8.95
N ASP A 95 0.06 8.80 10.09
CA ASP A 95 -0.21 10.05 10.81
C ASP A 95 0.70 11.23 10.42
N GLU A 96 1.80 10.98 9.71
CA GLU A 96 2.72 12.04 9.28
C GLU A 96 2.50 12.47 7.82
N GLY A 97 1.98 11.58 6.99
CA GLY A 97 1.78 11.89 5.58
C GLY A 97 0.89 10.88 4.86
N TYR A 98 -0.01 11.40 4.03
CA TYR A 98 -0.83 10.61 3.12
C TYR A 98 -1.09 11.41 1.85
N GLU A 99 -0.51 10.97 0.74
CA GLU A 99 -0.63 11.64 -0.55
C GLU A 99 -1.06 10.63 -1.62
N VAL A 100 -1.95 11.08 -2.51
CA VAL A 100 -2.38 10.31 -3.68
C VAL A 100 -2.17 11.18 -4.92
N THR A 101 -1.35 10.69 -5.84
CA THR A 101 -1.04 11.35 -7.11
C THR A 101 -1.59 10.53 -8.27
N PRO A 102 -2.62 11.01 -8.99
CA PRO A 102 -3.04 10.41 -10.26
C PRO A 102 -1.92 10.54 -11.30
N LEU A 103 -1.61 9.45 -11.99
CA LEU A 103 -0.56 9.43 -13.03
C LEU A 103 -1.14 9.28 -14.45
N LEU A 104 -2.35 8.73 -14.56
CA LEU A 104 -3.06 8.62 -15.82
C LEU A 104 -4.08 9.76 -15.97
N PRO A 105 -4.03 10.57 -17.04
CA PRO A 105 -4.96 11.71 -17.22
C PRO A 105 -6.43 11.32 -17.15
N ALA A 106 -6.83 10.23 -17.81
CA ALA A 106 -8.20 9.73 -17.76
C ALA A 106 -8.67 9.35 -16.35
N PHE A 107 -7.73 8.96 -15.48
CA PHE A 107 -8.04 8.68 -14.07
C PHE A 107 -8.19 9.98 -13.27
N ALA A 108 -7.34 10.98 -13.53
CA ALA A 108 -7.51 12.31 -12.94
C ALA A 108 -8.85 12.94 -13.34
N ASP A 109 -9.24 12.82 -14.61
CA ASP A 109 -10.54 13.31 -15.11
C ASP A 109 -11.72 12.61 -14.42
N LEU A 110 -11.62 11.30 -14.23
CA LEU A 110 -12.62 10.53 -13.48
C LEU A 110 -12.74 11.03 -12.03
N LEU A 111 -11.62 11.22 -11.33
CA LEU A 111 -11.61 11.72 -9.96
C LEU A 111 -12.19 13.14 -9.89
N ASN A 112 -11.83 14.01 -10.83
CA ASN A 112 -12.38 15.37 -10.91
C ASN A 112 -13.89 15.34 -11.13
N LYS A 113 -14.40 14.43 -11.96
CA LYS A 113 -15.85 14.25 -12.14
C LYS A 113 -16.53 13.77 -10.87
N VAL A 114 -16.05 12.70 -10.25
CA VAL A 114 -16.63 12.17 -9.00
C VAL A 114 -16.58 13.22 -7.88
N ALA A 115 -15.50 14.01 -7.80
CA ALA A 115 -15.39 15.09 -6.82
C ALA A 115 -16.50 16.16 -6.97
N THR A 116 -17.12 16.31 -8.15
CA THR A 116 -18.28 17.21 -8.31
C THR A 116 -19.58 16.63 -7.78
N GLU A 117 -19.72 15.30 -7.80
CA GLU A 117 -20.89 14.57 -7.31
C GLU A 117 -20.77 14.25 -5.80
N GLY A 118 -19.54 14.26 -5.28
CA GLY A 118 -19.19 13.82 -3.93
C GLY A 118 -18.66 12.38 -3.94
N TYR A 119 -17.75 12.08 -3.02
CA TYR A 119 -17.32 10.70 -2.78
C TYR A 119 -18.32 10.07 -1.81
N ASP A 120 -19.18 9.17 -2.30
CA ASP A 120 -20.04 8.36 -1.44
C ASP A 120 -19.15 7.51 -0.52
N THR A 121 -19.41 7.60 0.80
CA THR A 121 -18.70 6.87 1.86
C THR A 121 -19.20 5.44 2.02
#